data_AF-E6UA61-F1
#
_entry.id   AF-E6UA61-F1
#
_cell.length_a   1.000
_cell.length_b   1.000
_cell.length_c   1.000
_cell.angle_alpha   90.00
_cell.angle_beta   90.00
_cell.angle_gamma   90.00
#
_symmetry.space_group_name_H-M   'P 1'
#
loop_
_entity.id
_entity.type
_entity.pdbx_description
1 polymer ?
#
loop_
_entity_poly.entity_id
_entity_poly.type
_entity_poly.pdbx_seq_one_letter_code
_entity_poly.pdbx_strand_id
1 'polypeptide(L)'
;MNPKFKKIDAEYEKNAAKISALQTRQKELEKQRRELENLDIVGLVRGMGMTAEELSALMKASRENRPVSDQNKQEENHEEI
;
A
#
# COMPACT_ATOMS: atom_id res chain seq x y z
N MET A 1 42.08 16.56 -15.27
CA MET A 1 40.61 16.48 -15.08
C MET A 1 40.08 17.88 -14.76
N ASN A 2 39.04 18.35 -15.45
CA ASN A 2 38.52 19.71 -15.25
C ASN A 2 37.83 19.81 -13.87
N PRO A 3 38.20 20.77 -13.01
CA PRO A 3 37.63 20.92 -11.68
C PRO A 3 36.13 21.22 -11.67
N LYS A 4 35.55 21.69 -12.79
CA LYS A 4 34.09 21.84 -12.93
C LYS A 4 33.36 20.50 -12.95
N PHE A 5 33.92 19.46 -13.60
CA PHE A 5 33.31 18.12 -13.60
C PHE A 5 33.23 17.55 -12.20
N LYS A 6 34.33 17.63 -11.42
CA LYS A 6 34.34 17.16 -10.03
C LYS A 6 33.26 17.80 -9.15
N LYS A 7 32.95 19.07 -9.36
CA LYS A 7 31.88 19.77 -8.63
C LYS A 7 30.50 19.28 -9.04
N ILE A 8 30.28 19.10 -10.34
CA ILE A 8 29.02 18.57 -10.88
C ILE A 8 28.79 17.15 -10.38
N ASP A 9 29.81 16.28 -10.42
CA ASP A 9 29.73 14.89 -9.96
C ASP A 9 29.36 14.83 -8.47
N ALA A 10 30.00 15.66 -7.63
CA ALA A 10 29.69 15.73 -6.20
C ALA A 10 28.24 16.21 -5.92
N GLU A 11 27.75 17.19 -6.68
CA GLU A 11 26.36 17.65 -6.57
C GLU A 11 25.37 16.59 -7.06
N TYR A 12 25.71 15.88 -8.12
CA TYR A 12 24.91 14.77 -8.66
C TYR A 12 24.78 13.64 -7.64
N GLU A 13 25.88 13.19 -7.04
CA GLU A 13 25.88 12.15 -6.01
C GLU A 13 25.07 12.56 -4.78
N LYS A 14 25.21 13.82 -4.33
CA LYS A 14 24.42 14.36 -3.21
C LYS A 14 22.92 14.35 -3.53
N ASN A 15 22.53 14.73 -4.75
CA ASN A 15 21.13 14.69 -5.18
C ASN A 15 20.62 13.25 -5.26
N ALA A 16 21.39 12.31 -5.81
CA ALA A 16 21.04 10.90 -5.86
C ALA A 16 20.80 10.32 -4.45
N ALA A 17 21.66 10.63 -3.49
CA ALA A 17 21.49 10.22 -2.09
C ALA A 17 20.22 10.82 -1.47
N LYS A 18 19.91 12.09 -1.75
CA LYS A 18 18.69 12.74 -1.27
C LYS A 18 17.43 12.10 -1.88
N ILE A 19 17.45 11.77 -3.16
CA ILE A 19 16.34 11.08 -3.85
C ILE A 19 16.09 9.72 -3.20
N SER A 20 17.15 8.93 -2.98
CA SER A 20 17.04 7.62 -2.33
C SER A 20 16.44 7.72 -0.92
N ALA A 21 16.89 8.68 -0.11
CA ALA A 21 16.35 8.91 1.22
C ALA A 21 14.85 9.28 1.19
N LEU A 22 14.45 10.16 0.27
CA LEU A 22 13.05 10.56 0.09
C LEU A 22 12.17 9.39 -0.37
N GLN A 23 12.67 8.55 -1.29
CA GLN A 23 11.95 7.35 -1.75
C GLN A 23 11.74 6.35 -0.61
N THR A 24 12.76 6.11 0.22
CA THR A 24 12.63 5.27 1.42
C THR A 24 11.58 5.83 2.38
N ARG A 25 11.59 7.16 2.60
CA ARG A 25 10.57 7.80 3.46
C ARG A 25 9.16 7.68 2.88
N GLN A 26 9.00 7.77 1.57
CA GLN A 26 7.69 7.56 0.93
C GLN A 26 7.14 6.16 1.16
N LYS A 27 7.98 5.12 1.00
CA LYS A 27 7.56 3.73 1.28
C LYS A 27 7.12 3.54 2.74
N GLU A 28 7.84 4.16 3.67
CA GLU A 28 7.47 4.12 5.09
C GLU A 28 6.15 4.84 5.35
N LEU A 29 5.93 6.01 4.75
CA LEU A 29 4.65 6.74 4.89
C LEU A 29 3.48 5.96 4.29
N GLU A 30 3.67 5.29 3.15
CA GLU A 30 2.64 4.42 2.57
C GLU A 30 2.30 3.24 3.49
N LYS A 31 3.30 2.66 4.14
CA LYS A 31 3.11 1.60 5.14
C LYS A 31 2.29 2.12 6.33
N GLN A 32 2.68 3.26 6.91
CA GLN A 32 1.98 3.87 8.03
C GLN A 32 0.53 4.22 7.68
N ARG A 33 0.29 4.76 6.47
CA ARG A 33 -1.06 5.05 5.99
C ARG A 33 -1.92 3.80 5.91
N ARG A 34 -1.39 2.71 5.34
CA ARG A 34 -2.09 1.43 5.22
C ARG A 34 -2.41 0.83 6.59
N GLU A 35 -1.48 0.92 7.54
CA GLU A 35 -1.70 0.42 8.90
C GLU A 35 -2.81 1.20 9.62
N LEU A 36 -2.83 2.53 9.48
CA LEU A 36 -3.91 3.35 10.04
C LEU A 36 -5.27 3.04 9.40
N GLU A 37 -5.32 2.95 8.07
CA GLU A 37 -6.53 2.58 7.35
C GLU A 37 -7.07 1.20 7.79
N ASN A 38 -6.20 0.21 7.96
CA ASN A 38 -6.58 -1.12 8.46
C ASN A 38 -7.17 -1.04 9.87
N LEU A 39 -6.57 -0.23 10.76
CA LEU A 39 -7.09 -0.03 12.11
C LEU A 39 -8.46 0.65 12.10
N ASP A 40 -8.65 1.65 11.24
CA ASP A 40 -9.92 2.35 11.09
C ASP A 40 -11.01 1.41 10.57
N ILE A 41 -10.72 0.56 9.57
CA ILE A 41 -11.65 -0.47 9.07
C ILE A 41 -12.08 -1.40 10.21
N VAL A 42 -11.14 -1.90 11.00
CA VAL A 42 -11.45 -2.77 12.15
C VAL A 42 -12.27 -2.03 13.20
N GLY A 43 -11.96 -0.77 13.47
CA GLY A 43 -12.70 0.09 14.38
C GLY A 43 -14.15 0.29 13.95
N LEU A 44 -14.38 0.57 12.66
CA LEU A 44 -15.71 0.71 12.08
C LEU A 44 -16.53 -0.57 12.21
N VAL A 45 -15.96 -1.72 11.81
CA VAL A 45 -16.65 -3.02 11.88
C VAL A 45 -17.02 -3.37 13.33
N ARG A 46 -16.12 -3.16 14.29
CA ARG A 46 -16.41 -3.38 15.71
C ARG A 46 -17.49 -2.43 16.23
N GLY A 47 -17.46 -1.17 15.81
CA GLY A 47 -18.47 -0.17 16.17
C GLY A 47 -19.87 -0.49 15.68
N MET A 48 -20.00 -1.25 14.60
CA MET A 48 -21.29 -1.76 14.10
C MET A 48 -21.87 -2.91 14.93
N GLY A 49 -21.10 -3.48 15.87
CA GLY A 49 -21.54 -4.60 16.69
C GLY A 49 -21.74 -5.92 15.93
N MET A 50 -21.18 -6.01 14.72
CA MET A 50 -21.30 -7.16 13.82
C MET A 50 -20.43 -8.32 14.31
N THR A 51 -20.97 -9.54 14.26
CA THR A 51 -20.23 -10.78 14.55
C THR A 51 -19.32 -11.17 13.38
N ALA A 52 -18.34 -12.05 13.63
CA ALA A 52 -17.46 -12.54 12.58
C ALA A 52 -18.25 -13.32 11.51
N GLU A 53 -19.28 -14.06 11.91
CA GLU A 53 -20.16 -14.82 11.05
C GLU A 53 -20.98 -13.92 10.12
N GLU A 54 -21.55 -12.84 10.66
CA GLU A 54 -22.32 -11.85 9.88
C GLU A 54 -21.43 -11.11 8.87
N LEU A 55 -20.21 -10.74 9.27
CA LEU A 55 -19.24 -10.15 8.36
C LEU A 55 -18.86 -11.13 7.24
N SER A 56 -18.62 -12.39 7.58
CA SER A 56 -18.32 -13.44 6.60
C SER A 56 -19.47 -13.64 5.61
N ALA A 57 -20.71 -13.68 6.11
CA ALA A 57 -21.91 -13.80 5.28
C ALA A 57 -22.07 -12.60 4.34
N LEU A 58 -21.85 -11.38 4.83
CA LEU A 58 -21.89 -10.16 4.01
C LEU A 58 -20.83 -10.18 2.90
N MET A 59 -19.61 -10.61 3.22
CA MET A 59 -18.51 -10.71 2.25
C MET A 59 -18.80 -11.76 1.16
N LYS A 60 -19.41 -12.89 1.52
CA LYS A 60 -19.84 -13.92 0.55
C LYS A 60 -20.96 -13.39 -0.36
N ALA A 61 -22.01 -12.81 0.22
CA ALA A 61 -23.11 -12.22 -0.55
C ALA A 61 -22.62 -11.11 -1.50
N SER A 62 -21.66 -10.28 -1.07
CA SER A 62 -21.06 -9.26 -1.93
C SER A 62 -20.24 -9.83 -3.09
N ARG A 63 -19.63 -11.02 -2.94
CA ARG A 63 -18.88 -11.70 -4.01
C ARG A 63 -19.81 -12.35 -5.02
N GLU A 64 -20.90 -12.94 -4.56
CA GLU A 64 -21.92 -13.59 -5.39
C GLU A 64 -22.67 -12.59 -6.27
N ASN A 65 -22.83 -11.35 -5.80
CA ASN A 65 -23.47 -10.27 -6.56
C ASN A 65 -22.51 -9.50 -7.49
N ARG A 66 -21.23 -9.88 -7.59
CA ARG A 66 -20.29 -9.26 -8.55
C ARG A 66 -20.40 -9.90 -9.94
N PRO A 67 -20.34 -9.11 -11.03
CA PRO A 67 -20.29 -9.66 -12.38
C PRO A 67 -19.06 -10.58 -12.52
N VAL A 68 -19.25 -11.69 -13.24
CA VAL A 68 -18.27 -12.79 -13.37
C VAL A 68 -16.89 -12.31 -13.87
N SER A 69 -16.84 -11.19 -14.60
CA SER A 69 -15.62 -10.55 -15.08
C SER A 69 -14.69 -10.01 -13.98
N ASP A 70 -15.22 -9.75 -12.78
CA ASP A 70 -14.48 -9.21 -11.64
C ASP A 70 -14.07 -10.27 -10.60
N GLN A 71 -14.61 -11.49 -10.72
CA GLN A 71 -14.28 -12.60 -9.80
C GLN A 71 -12.87 -13.17 -10.07
N ASN A 72 -12.45 -13.26 -11.34
CA ASN A 72 -11.16 -13.84 -11.74
C ASN A 72 -9.93 -12.96 -11.41
N LYS A 73 -10.10 -11.66 -11.10
CA LYS A 73 -8.96 -10.74 -10.88
C LYS A 73 -8.39 -10.76 -9.45
N GLN A 74 -9.12 -11.31 -8.48
CA GLN A 74 -8.71 -11.30 -7.07
C GLN A 74 -7.92 -12.55 -6.65
N GLU A 75 -8.04 -13.67 -7.37
CA GLU A 75 -7.29 -14.90 -7.05
C GLU A 75 -5.80 -14.79 -7.43
N GLU A 76 -5.45 -14.06 -8.49
CA GLU A 76 -4.06 -13.88 -8.93
C GLU A 76 -3.22 -12.93 -8.05
N ASN A 77 -3.84 -12.12 -7.18
CA ASN A 77 -3.13 -11.14 -6.34
C ASN A 77 -2.76 -11.66 -4.94
N HIS A 78 -3.04 -12.93 -4.61
CA HIS A 78 -2.72 -13.53 -3.31
C HIS A 78 -1.44 -14.39 -3.30
N GLU A 79 -0.72 -14.54 -4.42
CA GLU A 79 0.47 -15.40 -4.51
C GLU A 79 1.83 -14.68 -4.42
N GLU A 80 1.90 -13.36 -4.25
CA GLU A 80 3.17 -12.65 -3.98
C GLU A 80 3.17 -11.93 -2.63
N ILE A 81 3.55 -12.66 -1.58
CA ILE A 81 4.22 -12.13 -0.37
C ILE A 81 5.42 -13.02 -0.06
#